data_AF-A0A5Q2N3Q8-F1
#
_entry.id   AF-A0A5Q2N3Q8-F1
#
_cell.length_a   1.000
_cell.length_b   1.000
_cell.length_c   1.000
_cell.angle_alpha   90.00
_cell.angle_beta   90.00
_cell.angle_gamma   90.00
#
_symmetry.space_group_name_H-M   'P 1'
#
loop_
_entity.id
_entity.type
_entity.pdbx_description
1 polymer ?
#
loop_
_entity_poly.entity_id
_entity_poly.type
_entity_poly.pdbx_seq_one_letter_code
_entity_poly.pdbx_strand_id
1 'polypeptide(L)'
;MKKGLSFREAHEIVGKMVFLCLEKGLSLDELSLEDYQRCSPVFEEDVFEAIDVARCVNDRKVPGGPAVEAVQKAIQSVQQRLNL
;
A
#
# COMPACT_ATOMS: atom_id res chain seq x y z
N MET A 1 -10.69 -0.62 7.77
CA MET A 1 -9.92 0.58 7.40
C MET A 1 -9.09 1.03 8.59
N LYS A 2 -7.82 1.40 8.41
CA LYS A 2 -6.89 1.68 9.54
C LYS A 2 -7.23 2.96 10.33
N LYS A 3 -7.87 3.95 9.70
CA LYS A 3 -8.22 5.25 10.31
C LYS A 3 -9.73 5.47 10.48
N GLY A 4 -10.49 4.42 10.80
CA GLY A 4 -11.92 4.53 11.18
C GLY A 4 -12.94 4.78 10.07
N LEU A 5 -12.52 4.97 8.81
CA LEU A 5 -13.43 5.12 7.66
C LEU A 5 -14.12 3.81 7.27
N SER A 6 -15.25 3.87 6.58
CA SER A 6 -15.75 2.71 5.83
C SER A 6 -14.88 2.47 4.58
N PHE A 7 -14.93 1.25 4.03
CA PHE A 7 -14.22 0.94 2.78
C PHE A 7 -14.69 1.85 1.62
N ARG A 8 -15.99 2.12 1.54
CA ARG A 8 -16.59 2.94 0.49
C ARG A 8 -16.05 4.37 0.52
N GLU A 9 -16.02 4.99 1.69
CA GLU A 9 -15.50 6.35 1.87
C GLU A 9 -14.03 6.43 1.48
N ALA A 10 -13.23 5.46 1.95
CA ALA A 10 -11.81 5.45 1.63
C ALA A 10 -11.53 5.22 0.15
N HIS A 11 -12.28 4.32 -0.50
CA HIS A 11 -12.19 4.10 -1.93
C HIS A 11 -12.56 5.37 -2.73
N GLU A 12 -13.58 6.12 -2.30
CA GLU A 12 -13.94 7.39 -2.91
C GLU A 12 -12.83 8.45 -2.77
N ILE A 13 -12.23 8.58 -1.57
CA ILE A 13 -11.11 9.49 -1.31
C ILE A 13 -9.92 9.17 -2.22
N VAL A 14 -9.53 7.89 -2.30
CA VAL A 14 -8.43 7.45 -3.17
C VAL A 14 -8.75 7.72 -4.64
N GLY A 15 -10.01 7.53 -5.07
CA GLY A 15 -10.44 7.89 -6.43
C GLY A 15 -10.23 9.37 -6.76
N LYS A 16 -10.57 10.27 -5.83
CA LYS A 16 -10.32 11.72 -5.98
C LYS A 16 -8.83 12.05 -6.07
N MET A 17 -8.00 11.36 -5.29
CA MET A 17 -6.54 11.54 -5.33
C MET A 17 -5.94 11.08 -6.66
N VAL A 18 -6.37 9.92 -7.17
CA VAL A 18 -5.92 9.43 -8.49
C VAL A 18 -6.34 10.41 -9.59
N PHE A 19 -7.54 10.97 -9.51
CA PHE A 19 -7.97 12.01 -10.46
C PHE A 19 -7.08 13.26 -10.39
N LEU A 20 -6.76 13.75 -9.18
CA LEU A 20 -5.83 14.88 -8.98
C LEU A 20 -4.45 14.60 -9.58
N CYS A 21 -3.91 13.40 -9.37
CA CYS A 21 -2.66 12.94 -9.97
C CYS A 21 -2.71 13.01 -11.50
N LEU A 22 -3.80 12.54 -12.11
CA LEU A 22 -3.98 12.60 -13.57
C LEU A 22 -4.05 14.04 -14.09
N GLU A 23 -4.72 14.95 -13.39
CA GLU A 23 -4.78 16.37 -13.77
C GLU A 23 -3.41 17.05 -13.69
N LYS A 24 -2.60 16.69 -12.69
CA LYS A 24 -1.26 17.27 -12.48
C LYS A 24 -0.14 16.56 -13.25
N GLY A 25 -0.39 15.37 -13.79
CA GLY A 25 0.64 14.52 -14.38
C GLY A 25 1.65 14.00 -13.36
N LEU A 26 1.20 13.74 -12.12
CA LEU A 26 2.02 13.27 -11.00
C LEU A 26 1.60 11.87 -10.56
N SER A 27 2.50 11.12 -9.94
CA SER A 27 2.18 9.90 -9.18
C SER A 27 1.76 10.23 -7.73
N LEU A 28 1.29 9.22 -7.00
CA LEU A 28 0.84 9.39 -5.61
C LEU A 28 1.99 9.82 -4.69
N ASP A 29 3.17 9.23 -4.87
CA ASP A 29 4.39 9.54 -4.11
C ASP A 29 4.98 10.93 -4.41
N GLU A 30 4.52 11.59 -5.47
CA GLU A 30 4.89 12.97 -5.81
C GLU A 30 3.94 14.03 -5.22
N LEU A 31 2.81 13.62 -4.62
CA LEU A 31 1.87 14.55 -3.98
C LEU A 31 2.41 15.04 -2.62
N SER A 32 2.19 16.33 -2.35
CA SER A 32 2.48 16.91 -1.03
C SER A 32 1.47 16.46 0.02
N LEU A 33 1.84 16.51 1.32
CA LEU A 33 0.89 16.21 2.41
C LEU A 33 -0.33 17.14 2.36
N GLU A 34 -0.15 18.39 1.94
CA GLU A 34 -1.26 19.32 1.73
C GLU A 34 -2.23 18.80 0.65
N ASP A 35 -1.73 18.29 -0.47
CA ASP A 35 -2.58 17.69 -1.50
C ASP A 35 -3.34 16.46 -0.98
N TYR A 36 -2.69 15.61 -0.18
CA TYR A 36 -3.38 14.51 0.52
C TYR A 36 -4.49 15.03 1.43
N GLN A 37 -4.19 16.04 2.26
CA GLN A 37 -5.14 16.62 3.21
C GLN A 37 -6.31 17.35 2.54
N ARG A 38 -6.09 17.93 1.34
CA ARG A 38 -7.16 18.48 0.50
C ARG A 38 -8.16 17.40 0.05
N CYS A 39 -7.72 16.16 -0.13
CA CYS A 39 -8.62 15.04 -0.41
C CYS A 39 -9.30 14.50 0.85
N SER A 40 -8.60 14.44 1.98
CA SER A 40 -9.18 14.09 3.28
C SER A 40 -8.28 14.47 4.45
N PRO A 41 -8.81 15.05 5.54
CA PRO A 41 -8.01 15.43 6.71
C PRO A 41 -7.47 14.23 7.51
N VAL A 42 -7.85 12.99 7.15
CA VAL A 42 -7.35 11.77 7.81
C VAL A 42 -5.90 11.44 7.47
N PHE A 43 -5.34 12.07 6.43
CA PHE A 43 -3.95 11.84 6.03
C PHE A 43 -2.98 12.62 6.91
N GLU A 44 -1.94 11.91 7.35
CA GLU A 44 -0.82 12.42 8.13
C GLU A 44 0.48 12.00 7.42
N GLU A 45 1.63 12.38 7.96
CA GLU A 45 2.94 12.03 7.37
C GLU A 45 3.18 10.52 7.21
N ASP A 46 2.44 9.68 7.96
CA ASP A 46 2.47 8.23 7.87
C ASP A 46 2.07 7.70 6.48
N VAL A 47 1.42 8.51 5.65
CA VAL A 47 0.99 8.15 4.30
C VAL A 47 2.16 7.84 3.37
N PHE A 48 3.27 8.59 3.47
CA PHE A 48 4.43 8.40 2.59
C PHE A 48 5.10 7.05 2.84
N GLU A 49 5.18 6.66 4.10
CA GLU A 49 5.64 5.32 4.46
C GLU A 49 4.60 4.27 4.03
N ALA A 50 3.30 4.56 4.14
CA ALA A 50 2.25 3.59 3.83
C ALA A 50 2.13 3.25 2.34
N ILE A 51 2.45 4.19 1.44
CA ILE A 51 2.40 4.00 -0.02
C ILE A 51 3.73 3.51 -0.61
N ASP A 52 4.81 3.46 0.19
CA ASP A 52 6.09 2.93 -0.26
C ASP A 52 5.93 1.52 -0.82
N VAL A 53 6.47 1.31 -2.03
CA VAL A 53 6.26 0.07 -2.79
C VAL A 53 6.88 -1.12 -2.06
N ALA A 54 8.08 -0.95 -1.49
CA ALA A 54 8.76 -2.02 -0.77
C ALA A 54 7.99 -2.41 0.50
N ARG A 55 7.44 -1.44 1.22
CA ARG A 55 6.55 -1.69 2.37
C ARG A 55 5.26 -2.38 1.92
N CYS A 56 4.60 -1.90 0.86
CA CYS A 56 3.37 -2.48 0.33
C CYS A 56 3.54 -3.96 -0.04
N VAL A 57 4.71 -4.35 -0.57
CA VAL A 57 5.04 -5.74 -0.87
C VAL A 57 5.27 -6.53 0.43
N ASN A 58 6.08 -5.99 1.35
CA ASN A 58 6.45 -6.68 2.58
C ASN A 58 5.32 -6.80 3.61
N ASP A 59 4.30 -5.95 3.57
CA ASP A 59 3.12 -6.03 4.43
C ASP A 59 2.21 -7.22 4.09
N ARG A 60 2.32 -7.77 2.87
CA ARG A 60 1.52 -8.91 2.42
C ARG A 60 2.13 -10.26 2.88
N LYS A 61 2.18 -10.43 4.19
CA LYS A 61 2.77 -11.60 4.91
C LYS A 61 1.87 -12.83 4.98
N VAL A 62 0.72 -12.79 4.32
CA VAL A 62 -0.22 -13.92 4.26
C VAL A 62 0.43 -15.12 3.54
N PRO A 63 0.01 -16.36 3.82
CA PRO A 63 0.45 -17.52 3.05
C PRO A 63 0.25 -17.30 1.55
N GLY A 64 1.31 -17.49 0.75
CA GLY A 64 1.31 -17.22 -0.70
C GLY A 64 1.46 -15.75 -1.08
N GLY A 65 1.63 -14.85 -0.11
CA GLY A 65 1.90 -13.43 -0.34
C GLY A 65 3.33 -13.13 -0.82
N PRO A 66 3.57 -11.94 -1.39
CA PRO A 66 4.86 -11.55 -1.96
C PRO A 66 5.88 -11.04 -0.94
N ALA A 67 5.55 -10.96 0.35
CA ALA A 67 6.50 -10.52 1.37
C ALA A 67 7.74 -11.43 1.40
N VAL A 68 8.93 -10.89 1.65
CA VAL A 68 10.18 -11.66 1.65
C VAL A 68 10.09 -12.88 2.58
N GLU A 69 9.54 -12.70 3.78
CA GLU A 69 9.33 -13.79 4.73
C GLU A 69 8.36 -14.88 4.22
N ALA A 70 7.33 -14.50 3.47
CA ALA A 70 6.36 -15.44 2.90
C ALA A 70 6.98 -16.23 1.73
N VAL A 71 7.76 -15.54 0.89
CA VAL A 71 8.52 -16.17 -0.21
C VAL A 71 9.58 -17.12 0.32
N GLN A 72 10.33 -16.74 1.37
CA GLN A 72 11.31 -17.61 2.01
C GLN A 72 10.66 -18.87 2.59
N LYS A 73 9.52 -18.75 3.28
CA LYS A 73 8.76 -19.91 3.77
C LYS A 73 8.31 -20.82 2.63
N ALA A 74 7.85 -20.24 1.51
CA ALA A 74 7.45 -21.01 0.33
C ALA A 74 8.64 -21.78 -0.28
N ILE A 75 9.81 -21.14 -0.40
CA ILE A 75 11.04 -21.78 -0.88
C ILE A 75 11.43 -22.95 0.03
N GLN A 76 11.47 -22.73 1.36
CA GLN A 76 11.80 -23.77 2.33
C GLN A 76 10.86 -24.97 2.26
N SER A 77 9.55 -24.71 2.14
CA SER A 77 8.55 -25.79 2.00
C SER A 77 8.79 -26.64 0.75
N VAL A 78 9.16 -25.99 -0.36
CA VAL A 78 9.48 -26.71 -1.60
C VAL A 78 10.79 -27.49 -1.47
N GLN A 79 11.83 -26.92 -0.86
CA GLN A 79 13.10 -27.61 -0.60
C GLN A 79 12.88 -28.88 0.22
N GLN A 80 12.11 -28.79 1.31
CA GLN A 80 11.73 -29.95 2.13
C GLN A 80 11.01 -31.03 1.32
N ARG A 81 10.09 -30.63 0.42
CA ARG A 81 9.36 -31.57 -0.45
C ARG A 81 10.26 -32.24 -1.49
N LEU A 82 11.34 -31.59 -1.90
CA LEU A 82 12.30 -32.08 -2.88
C LEU A 82 13.50 -32.80 -2.23
N ASN A 83 13.56 -32.88 -0.90
CA ASN A 83 14.72 -33.36 -0.13
C ASN A 83 16.02 -32.58 -0.44
N LEU A 84 15.90 -31.26 -0.64
CA LEU A 84 17.01 -30.31 -0.77
C LEU A 84 17.33 -29.63 0.57
#